data_AF-A0A955BA78-F1
#
_entry.id   AF-A0A955BA78-F1
#
_cell.length_a   1.000
_cell.length_b   1.000
_cell.length_c   1.000
_cell.angle_alpha   90.00
_cell.angle_beta   90.00
_cell.angle_gamma   90.00
#
_symmetry.space_group_name_H-M   'P 1'
#
loop_
_entity.id
_entity.type
_entity.pdbx_description
1 polymer ?
#
loop_
_entity_poly.entity_id
_entity_poly.type
_entity_poly.pdbx_seq_one_letter_code
_entity_poly.pdbx_strand_id
1 'polypeptide(L)'
;MLFLTVMKCDTSQSQSSIVDPPKAWRRAHPRWLQVTVLLVVFTAGGLVGAMFGIKSVHLRMEYYRQNADALPNAIVPRLKFILELTDQQAEHIREIINDRHPRIIEYREQGSAAMHAEFDAMEREIAEILDEQQAEKWSMFAERVRLRFLPP
;
A
#
# COMPACT_ATOMS: atom_id res chain seq x y z
N MET A 1 37.41 -81.65 5.08
CA MET A 1 37.46 -81.45 6.54
C MET A 1 38.15 -80.13 6.82
N LEU A 2 37.38 -79.09 7.13
CA LEU A 2 37.86 -77.79 7.61
C LEU A 2 36.72 -77.17 8.42
N PHE A 3 37.09 -76.74 9.63
CA PHE A 3 36.28 -76.07 10.64
C PHE A 3 35.62 -74.79 10.10
N LEU A 4 34.43 -74.45 10.60
CA LEU A 4 34.20 -73.16 11.27
C LEU A 4 32.82 -73.13 11.96
N THR A 5 32.91 -73.30 13.27
CA THR A 5 32.07 -72.83 14.37
C THR A 5 31.16 -71.65 14.03
N VAL A 6 29.84 -71.88 14.10
CA VAL A 6 28.83 -70.82 14.09
C VAL A 6 28.90 -70.08 15.43
N MET A 7 29.33 -68.82 15.35
CA MET A 7 29.49 -67.89 16.45
C MET A 7 28.11 -67.46 16.96
N LYS A 8 27.86 -67.72 18.24
CA LYS A 8 26.67 -67.32 18.99
C LYS A 8 26.79 -65.81 19.26
N CYS A 9 25.91 -65.01 18.64
CA CYS A 9 25.90 -63.56 18.80
C CYS A 9 24.91 -63.22 19.93
N ASP A 10 25.45 -62.79 21.07
CA ASP A 10 24.67 -62.34 22.22
C ASP A 10 23.99 -61.00 21.92
N THR A 11 22.66 -61.01 21.93
CA THR A 11 21.83 -59.82 21.79
C THR A 11 21.81 -59.04 23.10
N SER A 12 22.84 -58.21 23.32
CA SER A 12 22.84 -57.21 24.39
C SER A 12 21.84 -56.09 24.07
N GLN A 13 20.70 -56.14 24.75
CA GLN A 13 20.13 -55.03 25.55
C GLN A 13 20.45 -53.60 25.06
N SER A 14 19.52 -53.00 24.31
CA SER A 14 19.38 -51.54 24.20
C SER A 14 18.02 -51.12 24.74
N GLN A 15 18.00 -50.80 26.04
CA GLN A 15 16.91 -50.05 26.66
C GLN A 15 16.87 -48.64 26.05
N SER A 16 15.86 -48.36 25.23
CA SER A 16 15.52 -47.02 24.77
C SER A 16 14.87 -46.24 25.91
N SER A 17 15.65 -45.40 26.58
CA SER A 17 15.15 -44.37 27.47
C SER A 17 14.30 -43.38 26.67
N ILE A 18 12.97 -43.50 26.81
CA ILE A 18 12.00 -42.51 26.35
C ILE A 18 12.28 -41.24 27.15
N VAL A 19 12.91 -40.25 26.49
CA VAL A 19 13.05 -38.90 27.02
C VAL A 19 11.66 -38.25 26.98
N ASP A 20 10.99 -38.16 28.11
CA ASP A 20 9.81 -37.32 28.26
C ASP A 20 10.21 -35.87 27.92
N PRO A 21 9.52 -35.19 26.98
CA PRO A 21 9.81 -33.79 26.72
C PRO A 21 9.45 -32.94 27.96
N PRO A 22 10.26 -31.93 28.32
CA PRO A 22 10.00 -31.11 29.51
C PRO A 22 8.66 -30.39 29.41
N LYS A 23 7.66 -30.89 30.15
CA LYS A 23 6.37 -30.25 30.43
C LYS A 23 6.55 -29.08 31.40
N ALA A 24 6.98 -27.90 30.95
CA ALA A 24 6.89 -26.71 31.82
C ALA A 24 6.97 -25.32 31.14
N TRP A 25 6.85 -25.19 29.82
CA TRP A 25 6.93 -23.86 29.16
C TRP A 25 5.60 -23.37 28.57
N ARG A 26 4.48 -23.75 29.19
CA ARG A 26 3.16 -23.17 28.91
C ARG A 26 2.61 -22.51 30.18
N ARG A 27 3.27 -21.44 30.64
CA ARG A 27 2.50 -20.41 31.36
C ARG A 27 1.53 -19.85 30.34
N ALA A 28 0.26 -20.24 30.46
CA ALA A 28 -0.80 -19.72 29.61
C ALA A 28 -0.78 -18.19 29.77
N HIS A 29 -0.29 -17.47 28.77
CA HIS A 29 -0.38 -16.02 28.76
C HIS A 29 -1.87 -15.65 28.87
N PRO A 30 -2.22 -14.70 29.74
CA PRO A 30 -3.62 -14.32 29.93
C PRO A 30 -4.20 -13.92 28.58
N ARG A 31 -5.43 -14.36 28.29
CA ARG A 31 -6.09 -14.15 26.98
C ARG A 31 -6.11 -12.67 26.56
N TRP A 32 -6.19 -11.74 27.52
CA TRP A 32 -6.07 -10.31 27.27
C TRP A 32 -4.71 -9.92 26.64
N LEU A 33 -3.60 -10.51 27.10
CA LEU A 33 -2.28 -10.22 26.53
C LEU A 33 -2.20 -10.73 25.07
N GLN A 34 -2.81 -11.86 24.75
CA GLN A 34 -2.89 -12.36 23.38
C GLN A 34 -3.69 -11.41 22.47
N VAL A 35 -4.83 -10.89 22.94
CA VAL A 35 -5.65 -9.91 22.19
C VAL A 35 -4.89 -8.61 21.99
N THR A 36 -4.20 -8.10 23.02
CA THR A 36 -3.39 -6.88 22.91
C THR A 36 -2.26 -7.03 21.90
N VAL A 37 -1.52 -8.15 21.94
CA VAL A 37 -0.46 -8.41 20.95
C VAL A 37 -1.03 -8.51 19.55
N LEU A 38 -2.17 -9.20 19.37
CA LEU A 38 -2.84 -9.30 18.07
C LEU A 38 -3.24 -7.90 17.55
N LEU A 39 -3.83 -7.05 18.41
CA LEU A 39 -4.26 -5.71 18.04
C LEU A 39 -3.07 -4.82 17.68
N VAL A 40 -1.96 -4.89 18.43
CA VAL A 40 -0.73 -4.15 18.12
C VAL A 40 -0.15 -4.59 16.78
N VAL A 41 -0.03 -5.89 16.53
CA VAL A 41 0.48 -6.40 15.24
C VAL A 41 -0.46 -6.03 14.09
N PHE A 42 -1.77 -6.12 14.30
CA PHE A 42 -2.77 -5.79 13.29
C PHE A 42 -2.77 -4.29 12.95
N THR A 43 -2.71 -3.41 13.97
CA THR A 43 -2.67 -1.96 13.76
C THR A 43 -1.35 -1.53 13.12
N ALA A 44 -0.22 -2.12 13.53
CA ALA A 44 1.07 -1.89 12.88
C ALA A 44 1.04 -2.31 11.40
N GLY A 45 0.54 -3.52 11.10
CA GLY A 45 0.40 -4.00 9.73
C GLY A 45 -0.58 -3.16 8.90
N GLY A 46 -1.71 -2.76 9.50
CA GLY A 46 -2.72 -1.92 8.86
C GLY A 46 -2.21 -0.53 8.51
N LEU A 47 -1.46 0.11 9.41
CA LEU A 47 -0.85 1.42 9.16
C LEU A 47 0.20 1.35 8.05
N VAL A 48 1.07 0.35 8.07
CA VAL A 48 2.08 0.14 7.03
C VAL A 48 1.40 -0.14 5.68
N GLY A 49 0.39 -0.99 5.65
CA GLY A 49 -0.38 -1.29 4.44
C GLY A 49 -1.11 -0.07 3.88
N ALA A 50 -1.74 0.75 4.73
CA ALA A 50 -2.43 1.97 4.32
C ALA A 50 -1.45 3.00 3.74
N MET A 51 -0.34 3.25 4.42
CA MET A 51 0.71 4.17 3.94
C MET A 51 1.30 3.71 2.61
N PHE A 52 1.58 2.41 2.47
CA PHE A 52 2.09 1.84 1.23
C PHE A 52 1.05 1.94 0.09
N GLY A 53 -0.23 1.70 0.37
CA GLY A 53 -1.32 1.84 -0.59
C GLY A 53 -1.47 3.26 -1.12
N ILE A 54 -1.46 4.27 -0.24
CA ILE A 54 -1.58 5.68 -0.64
C ILE A 54 -0.40 6.10 -1.53
N LYS A 55 0.84 5.76 -1.12
CA LYS A 55 2.06 6.13 -1.85
C LYS A 55 2.14 5.42 -3.21
N SER A 56 1.76 4.15 -3.29
CA SER A 56 1.79 3.40 -4.55
C SER A 56 0.78 3.94 -5.56
N VAL A 57 -0.41 4.37 -5.14
CA VAL A 57 -1.38 5.04 -6.03
C VAL A 57 -0.83 6.36 -6.55
N HIS A 58 -0.24 7.19 -5.69
CA HIS A 58 0.32 8.49 -6.09
C HIS A 58 1.46 8.32 -7.09
N LEU A 59 2.42 7.45 -6.80
CA LEU A 59 3.55 7.18 -7.70
C LEU A 59 3.09 6.63 -9.06
N ARG A 60 2.06 5.78 -9.05
CA ARG A 60 1.50 5.21 -10.27
C ARG A 60 0.74 6.27 -11.08
N MET A 61 0.05 7.18 -10.41
CA MET A 61 -0.66 8.29 -11.05
C MET A 61 0.31 9.30 -11.68
N GLU A 62 1.41 9.63 -10.98
CA GLU A 62 2.51 10.45 -11.48
C GLU A 62 3.14 9.83 -12.72
N TYR A 63 3.40 8.52 -12.68
CA TYR A 63 3.96 7.78 -13.79
C TYR A 63 3.04 7.77 -15.03
N TYR A 64 1.72 7.65 -14.83
CA TYR A 64 0.75 7.77 -15.93
C TYR A 64 0.62 9.20 -16.45
N ARG A 65 0.79 10.22 -15.59
CA ARG A 65 0.76 11.62 -16.01
C ARG A 65 1.95 11.96 -16.91
N GLN A 66 3.14 11.42 -16.61
CA GLN A 66 4.36 11.69 -17.37
C GLN A 66 4.51 10.80 -18.63
N ASN A 67 3.87 9.63 -18.65
CA ASN A 67 3.91 8.72 -19.80
C ASN A 67 2.51 8.56 -20.37
N ALA A 68 2.16 9.38 -21.37
CA ALA A 68 0.86 9.33 -22.05
C ALA A 68 0.54 7.91 -22.57
N ASP A 69 1.55 7.16 -22.99
CA ASP A 69 1.41 5.78 -23.49
C ASP A 69 1.22 4.72 -22.39
N ALA A 70 1.49 5.03 -21.13
CA ALA A 70 1.40 4.04 -20.05
C ALA A 70 -0.06 3.75 -19.64
N LEU A 71 -0.94 4.76 -19.73
CA LEU A 71 -2.34 4.65 -19.30
C LEU A 71 -3.18 3.72 -20.21
N PRO A 72 -3.15 3.85 -21.55
CA PRO A 72 -3.82 2.90 -22.44
C PRO A 72 -3.27 1.48 -22.30
N ASN A 73 -1.96 1.31 -22.15
CA ASN A 73 -1.34 0.00 -22.00
C ASN A 73 -1.71 -0.70 -20.68
N ALA A 74 -2.11 0.04 -19.64
CA ALA A 74 -2.61 -0.52 -18.40
C ALA A 74 -4.13 -0.78 -18.40
N ILE A 75 -4.91 0.08 -19.05
CA ILE A 75 -6.38 0.04 -19.01
C ILE A 75 -6.95 -0.88 -20.10
N VAL A 76 -6.43 -0.82 -21.33
CA VAL A 76 -6.97 -1.57 -22.47
C VAL A 76 -6.94 -3.08 -22.26
N PRO A 77 -5.88 -3.72 -21.73
CA PRO A 77 -5.90 -5.15 -21.45
C PRO A 77 -6.94 -5.54 -20.41
N ARG A 78 -7.17 -4.67 -19.41
CA ARG A 78 -8.17 -4.87 -18.37
C ARG A 78 -9.58 -4.72 -18.92
N LEU A 79 -9.83 -3.72 -19.76
CA LEU A 79 -11.10 -3.55 -20.48
C LEU A 79 -11.35 -4.71 -21.44
N LYS A 80 -10.32 -5.18 -22.15
CA LYS A 80 -10.40 -6.33 -23.04
C LYS A 80 -10.83 -7.59 -22.29
N PHE A 81 -10.29 -7.82 -21.09
CA PHE A 81 -10.69 -8.96 -20.26
C PHE A 81 -12.10 -8.81 -19.68
N ILE A 82 -12.45 -7.64 -19.14
CA ILE A 82 -13.74 -7.41 -18.46
C ILE A 82 -14.91 -7.37 -19.45
N LEU A 83 -14.70 -6.81 -20.64
CA LEU A 83 -15.72 -6.59 -21.67
C LEU A 83 -15.60 -7.57 -22.85
N GLU A 84 -14.70 -8.54 -22.76
CA GLU A 84 -14.44 -9.56 -23.79
C GLU A 84 -14.23 -8.94 -25.20
N LEU A 85 -13.43 -7.87 -25.26
CA LEU A 85 -13.23 -7.12 -26.50
C LEU A 85 -12.40 -7.92 -27.52
N THR A 86 -12.75 -7.79 -28.80
CA THR A 86 -11.89 -8.23 -29.90
C THR A 86 -10.62 -7.37 -29.98
N ASP A 87 -9.57 -7.87 -30.63
CA ASP A 87 -8.32 -7.11 -30.83
C ASP A 87 -8.56 -5.78 -31.56
N GLN A 88 -9.46 -5.78 -32.55
CA GLN A 88 -9.80 -4.59 -33.30
C GLN A 88 -10.53 -3.54 -32.45
N GLN A 89 -11.44 -3.97 -31.57
CA GLN A 89 -12.12 -3.07 -30.63
C GLN A 89 -11.14 -2.53 -29.58
N ALA A 90 -10.23 -3.37 -29.08
CA ALA A 90 -9.22 -2.96 -28.12
C ALA A 90 -8.26 -1.91 -28.70
N GLU A 91 -7.87 -2.05 -29.98
CA GLU A 91 -7.06 -1.05 -30.68
C GLU A 91 -7.80 0.28 -30.81
N HIS A 92 -9.05 0.25 -31.24
CA HIS A 92 -9.82 1.48 -31.42
C HIS A 92 -10.08 2.20 -30.08
N ILE A 93 -10.31 1.44 -29.00
CA ILE A 93 -10.41 2.01 -27.65
C ILE A 93 -9.08 2.62 -27.21
N ARG A 94 -7.94 2.01 -27.56
CA ARG A 94 -6.61 2.57 -27.28
C ARG A 94 -6.44 3.93 -27.93
N GLU A 95 -6.81 4.06 -29.21
CA GLU A 95 -6.77 5.32 -29.96
C GLU A 95 -7.63 6.40 -29.30
N ILE A 96 -8.87 6.06 -28.92
CA ILE A 96 -9.77 6.99 -28.23
C ILE A 96 -9.17 7.47 -26.91
N ILE A 97 -8.60 6.56 -26.12
CA ILE A 97 -7.96 6.92 -24.84
C ILE A 97 -6.76 7.84 -25.10
N ASN A 98 -5.93 7.56 -26.11
CA ASN A 98 -4.79 8.39 -26.48
C ASN A 98 -5.18 9.80 -26.90
N ASP A 99 -6.24 9.97 -27.69
CA ASP A 99 -6.73 11.29 -28.11
C ASP A 99 -7.34 12.09 -26.93
N ARG A 100 -8.02 11.40 -26.01
CA ARG A 100 -8.76 12.08 -24.92
C ARG A 100 -7.92 12.34 -23.68
N HIS A 101 -6.87 11.55 -23.45
CA HIS A 101 -6.05 11.67 -22.24
C HIS A 101 -5.41 13.06 -22.06
N PRO A 102 -4.83 13.71 -23.09
CA PRO A 102 -4.25 15.05 -22.94
C PRO A 102 -5.27 16.09 -22.47
N ARG A 103 -6.50 16.05 -23.01
CA ARG A 103 -7.56 17.00 -22.60
C ARG A 103 -7.98 16.82 -21.14
N ILE A 104 -7.97 15.58 -20.64
CA ILE A 104 -8.24 15.30 -19.22
C ILE A 104 -7.13 15.87 -18.33
N ILE A 105 -5.87 15.80 -18.76
CA ILE A 105 -4.75 16.42 -18.03
C ILE A 105 -4.91 17.93 -18.01
N GLU A 106 -5.21 18.53 -19.15
CA GLU A 106 -5.44 19.97 -19.28
C GLU A 106 -6.55 20.47 -18.35
N TYR A 107 -7.71 19.80 -18.32
CA TYR A 107 -8.80 20.18 -17.42
C TYR A 107 -8.42 20.06 -15.94
N ARG A 108 -7.58 19.07 -15.58
CA ARG A 108 -7.07 18.95 -14.22
C ARG A 108 -6.11 20.07 -13.87
N GLU A 109 -5.26 20.49 -14.79
CA GLU A 109 -4.31 21.60 -14.59
C GLU A 109 -5.06 22.92 -14.43
N GLN A 110 -6.03 23.19 -15.29
CA GLN A 110 -6.90 24.36 -15.17
C GLN A 110 -7.69 24.36 -13.86
N GLY A 111 -8.27 23.21 -13.48
CA GLY A 111 -9.00 23.06 -12.22
C GLY A 111 -8.08 23.22 -10.99
N SER A 112 -6.87 22.66 -11.03
CA SER A 112 -5.88 22.81 -9.97
C SER A 112 -5.48 24.27 -9.79
N ALA A 113 -5.14 24.96 -10.89
CA ALA A 113 -4.77 26.37 -10.86
C ALA A 113 -5.90 27.26 -10.30
N ALA A 114 -7.14 27.01 -10.72
CA ALA A 114 -8.30 27.73 -10.19
C ALA A 114 -8.49 27.48 -8.68
N MET A 115 -8.35 26.23 -8.24
CA MET A 115 -8.44 25.89 -6.82
C MET A 115 -7.34 26.55 -5.99
N HIS A 116 -6.08 26.55 -6.46
CA HIS A 116 -4.98 27.25 -5.79
C HIS A 116 -5.28 28.75 -5.67
N ALA A 117 -5.77 29.38 -6.74
CA ALA A 117 -6.12 30.80 -6.73
C ALA A 117 -7.23 31.16 -5.71
N GLU A 118 -8.25 30.31 -5.58
CA GLU A 118 -9.31 30.49 -4.58
C GLU A 118 -8.78 30.33 -3.14
N PHE A 119 -7.89 29.37 -2.91
CA PHE A 119 -7.23 29.22 -1.61
C PHE A 119 -6.36 30.43 -1.26
N ASP A 120 -5.61 30.98 -2.22
CA ASP A 120 -4.80 32.19 -2.04
C ASP A 120 -5.66 33.43 -1.77
N ALA A 121 -6.84 33.51 -2.40
CA ALA A 121 -7.81 34.58 -2.14
C ALA A 121 -8.35 34.49 -0.71
N MET A 122 -8.84 33.31 -0.31
CA MET A 122 -9.34 33.08 1.06
C MET A 122 -8.26 33.33 2.12
N GLU A 123 -7.02 32.89 1.88
CA GLU A 123 -5.92 33.09 2.82
C GLU A 123 -5.68 34.59 3.09
N ARG A 124 -5.67 35.41 2.02
CA ARG A 124 -5.50 36.87 2.12
C ARG A 124 -6.69 37.54 2.79
N GLU A 125 -7.91 37.24 2.35
CA GLU A 125 -9.14 37.84 2.91
C GLU A 125 -9.28 37.56 4.41
N ILE A 126 -8.91 36.34 4.85
CA ILE A 126 -8.92 36.00 6.27
C ILE A 126 -7.80 36.76 7.00
N ALA A 127 -6.59 36.82 6.44
CA ALA A 127 -5.46 37.50 7.06
C ALA A 127 -5.71 39.00 7.30
N GLU A 128 -6.49 39.67 6.46
CA GLU A 128 -6.86 41.08 6.63
C GLU A 128 -7.72 41.35 7.87
N ILE A 129 -8.39 40.33 8.41
CA ILE A 129 -9.29 40.44 9.58
C ILE A 129 -8.55 40.11 10.87
N LEU A 130 -7.38 39.48 10.79
CA LEU A 130 -6.63 38.95 11.92
C LEU A 130 -5.63 39.98 12.47
N ASP A 131 -5.37 39.90 13.78
CA ASP A 131 -4.22 40.59 14.38
C ASP A 131 -2.90 39.90 14.00
N GLU A 132 -1.75 40.55 14.24
CA GLU A 132 -0.43 40.02 13.85
C GLU A 132 -0.15 38.62 14.43
N GLN A 133 -0.55 38.34 15.66
CA GLN A 133 -0.30 37.04 16.31
C GLN A 133 -1.22 35.95 15.75
N GLN A 134 -2.44 36.32 15.36
CA GLN A 134 -3.40 35.43 14.70
C GLN A 134 -3.00 35.15 13.25
N ALA A 135 -2.50 36.16 12.52
CA ALA A 135 -2.03 36.03 11.15
C ALA A 135 -0.84 35.06 11.03
N GLU A 136 0.10 35.09 11.99
CA GLU A 136 1.21 34.14 12.04
C GLU A 136 0.74 32.69 12.25
N LYS A 137 -0.25 32.47 13.13
CA LYS A 137 -0.84 31.13 13.33
C LYS A 137 -1.65 30.69 12.12
N TRP A 138 -2.32 31.64 11.47
CA TRP A 138 -3.12 31.38 10.29
C TRP A 138 -2.27 30.94 9.11
N SER A 139 -1.15 31.60 8.81
CA SER A 139 -0.27 31.20 7.69
C SER A 139 0.25 29.77 7.85
N MET A 140 0.65 29.38 9.07
CA MET A 140 1.06 28.00 9.37
C MET A 140 -0.08 26.99 9.20
N PHE A 141 -1.31 27.38 9.53
CA PHE A 141 -2.48 26.53 9.36
C PHE A 141 -2.89 26.42 7.89
N ALA A 142 -2.95 27.54 7.17
CA ALA A 142 -3.27 27.63 5.75
C ALA A 142 -2.32 26.76 4.92
N GLU A 143 -1.02 26.82 5.20
CA GLU A 143 -0.03 25.99 4.52
C GLU A 143 -0.24 24.48 4.78
N ARG A 144 -0.59 24.12 6.01
CA ARG A 144 -0.92 22.71 6.34
C ARG A 144 -2.17 22.22 5.62
N VAL A 145 -3.17 23.10 5.48
CA VAL A 145 -4.40 22.80 4.72
C VAL A 145 -4.07 22.68 3.23
N ARG A 146 -3.27 23.60 2.67
CA ARG A 146 -2.82 23.58 1.28
C ARG A 146 -2.15 22.25 0.94
N LEU A 147 -1.16 21.82 1.73
CA LEU A 147 -0.45 20.56 1.53
C LEU A 147 -1.31 19.29 1.66
N ARG A 148 -2.49 19.38 2.31
CA ARG A 148 -3.39 18.24 2.51
C ARG A 148 -4.48 18.15 1.46
N PHE A 149 -4.97 19.28 0.96
CA PHE A 149 -6.15 19.33 0.09
C PHE A 149 -5.83 19.67 -1.35
N LEU A 150 -4.74 20.38 -1.62
CA LEU A 150 -4.33 20.71 -2.98
C LEU A 150 -3.24 19.74 -3.46
N PRO A 151 -3.36 19.18 -4.67
CA PRO A 151 -2.25 18.48 -5.30
C PRO A 151 -1.10 19.46 -5.57
N PRO A 152 0.16 18.99 -5.55
CA PRO A 152 1.31 19.80 -5.88
C PRO A 152 1.28 20.30 -7.33
#